data_AF-A0A7K7KY19-F1
#
_entry.id   AF-A0A7K7KY19-F1
#
_cell.length_a   1.000
_cell.length_b   1.000
_cell.length_c   1.000
_cell.angle_alpha   90.00
_cell.angle_beta   90.00
_cell.angle_gamma   90.00
#
_symmetry.space_group_name_H-M   'P 1'
#
loop_
_entity.id
_entity.type
_entity.pdbx_description
1 polymer ?
#
loop_
_entity_poly.entity_id
_entity_poly.type
_entity_poly.pdbx_seq_one_letter_code
_entity_poly.pdbx_strand_id
1 'polypeptide(L)'
;KVLIDVPHSDLAEELAQSQTKIQALQNTLQQVLDRREEERQSKQLLELYLEALKNEGSILSKVAESETVPGKEMDVVDTGTSSTGTSAKTALSDHLLAVLKGKPVPELCLDSQDLELVVKEDTQALAAALNWDKQRAEALQQACDQELSKRLQQVQTLHSLRSTSKGKKTLP
;
A
#
# COMPACT_ATOMS: atom_id res chain seq x y z
N LYS A 1 32.64 7.10 -17.32
CA LYS A 1 32.57 8.35 -16.54
C LYS A 1 33.94 9.00 -16.68
N VAL A 2 34.14 9.83 -17.70
CA VAL A 2 35.48 10.41 -17.99
C VAL A 2 35.36 11.90 -18.29
N LEU A 3 34.32 12.35 -19.00
CA LEU A 3 34.12 13.78 -19.27
C LEU A 3 33.66 14.64 -18.08
N ILE A 4 33.20 14.02 -16.98
CA ILE A 4 32.68 14.77 -15.82
C ILE A 4 33.78 14.99 -14.77
N ASP A 5 34.77 14.09 -14.73
CA ASP A 5 35.89 14.15 -13.78
C ASP A 5 37.03 15.06 -14.28
N VAL A 6 36.91 15.61 -15.49
CA VAL A 6 37.88 16.53 -16.09
C VAL A 6 37.64 17.96 -15.58
N PRO A 7 38.70 18.69 -15.15
CA PRO A 7 38.58 20.08 -14.72
C PRO A 7 37.91 20.98 -15.77
N HIS A 8 36.97 21.80 -15.32
CA HIS A 8 36.23 22.75 -16.16
C HIS A 8 37.14 23.74 -16.91
N SER A 9 38.33 24.03 -16.38
CA SER A 9 39.36 24.87 -17.00
C SER A 9 39.90 24.25 -18.28
N ASP A 10 40.32 23.00 -18.21
CA ASP A 10 40.99 22.29 -19.28
C ASP A 10 39.99 22.01 -20.41
N LEU A 11 38.75 21.68 -20.02
CA LEU A 11 37.65 21.50 -20.96
C LEU A 11 37.24 22.82 -21.65
N ALA A 12 37.42 23.97 -20.98
CA ALA A 12 37.18 25.29 -21.54
C ALA A 12 38.21 25.76 -22.55
N GLU A 13 39.47 25.44 -22.31
CA GLU A 13 40.53 25.67 -23.28
C GLU A 13 40.35 24.79 -24.52
N GLU A 14 40.04 23.50 -24.34
CA GLU A 14 39.85 22.54 -25.45
C GLU A 14 38.62 22.83 -26.31
N LEU A 15 37.51 23.25 -25.70
CA LEU A 15 36.27 23.57 -26.42
C LEU A 15 36.21 25.02 -26.90
N ALA A 16 37.19 25.86 -26.55
CA ALA A 16 37.21 27.30 -26.82
C ALA A 16 35.91 28.03 -26.40
N GLN A 17 35.31 27.60 -25.28
CA GLN A 17 34.07 28.17 -24.74
C GLN A 17 34.28 28.74 -23.34
N SER A 18 33.39 29.65 -22.92
CA SER A 18 33.47 30.20 -21.56
C SER A 18 33.25 29.11 -20.51
N GLN A 19 34.03 29.18 -19.43
CA GLN A 19 33.98 28.22 -18.31
C GLN A 19 32.55 28.04 -17.76
N THR A 20 31.73 29.10 -17.75
CA THR A 20 30.31 29.04 -17.33
C THR A 20 29.46 28.15 -18.25
N LYS A 21 29.67 28.20 -19.57
CA LYS A 21 28.92 27.36 -20.52
C LYS A 21 29.28 25.89 -20.36
N ILE A 22 30.55 25.60 -20.07
CA ILE A 22 31.04 24.24 -19.88
C ILE A 22 30.62 23.66 -18.54
N GLN A 23 30.61 24.47 -17.48
CA GLN A 23 30.00 24.09 -16.20
C GLN A 23 28.54 23.70 -16.40
N ALA A 24 27.75 24.50 -17.14
CA ALA A 24 26.36 24.18 -17.42
C ALA A 24 26.20 22.89 -18.23
N LEU A 25 27.08 22.66 -19.21
CA LEU A 25 27.10 21.45 -20.02
C LEU A 25 27.45 20.21 -19.19
N GLN A 26 28.50 20.26 -18.37
CA GLN A 26 28.91 19.16 -17.49
C GLN A 26 27.83 18.85 -16.45
N ASN A 27 27.20 19.87 -15.86
CA ASN A 27 26.09 19.69 -14.93
C ASN A 27 24.90 18.98 -15.61
N THR A 28 24.56 19.39 -16.83
CA THR A 28 23.47 18.78 -17.60
C THR A 28 23.80 17.33 -17.98
N LEU A 29 25.05 17.07 -18.41
CA LEU A 29 25.51 15.73 -18.73
C LEU A 29 25.45 14.81 -17.50
N GLN A 30 25.91 15.29 -16.34
CA GLN A 30 25.84 14.56 -15.07
C GLN A 30 24.39 14.26 -14.70
N GLN A 31 23.49 15.25 -14.77
CA GLN A 31 22.07 15.06 -14.48
C GLN A 31 21.41 14.01 -15.40
N VAL A 32 21.72 14.03 -16.69
CA VAL A 32 21.18 13.05 -17.65
C VAL A 32 21.71 11.65 -17.35
N LEU A 33 22.99 11.53 -17.00
CA LEU A 33 23.60 10.25 -16.65
C LEU A 33 23.02 9.67 -15.35
N ASP A 34 22.86 10.51 -14.33
CA ASP A 34 22.25 10.10 -13.06
C ASP A 34 20.81 9.66 -13.27
N ARG A 35 20.01 10.46 -13.98
CA ARG A 35 18.63 10.09 -14.33
C ARG A 35 18.54 8.76 -15.07
N ARG A 36 19.45 8.51 -16.02
CA ARG A 36 19.48 7.23 -16.76
C ARG A 36 19.84 6.06 -15.85
N GLU A 37 20.71 6.29 -14.87
CA GLU A 37 21.09 5.27 -13.90
C GLU A 37 19.93 4.96 -12.95
N GLU A 38 19.25 5.99 -12.43
CA GLU A 38 18.03 5.85 -11.63
C GLU A 38 16.94 5.07 -12.39
N GLU A 39 16.74 5.38 -13.68
CA GLU A 39 15.77 4.65 -14.52
C GLU A 39 16.12 3.17 -14.67
N ARG A 40 17.41 2.81 -14.77
CA ARG A 40 17.82 1.39 -14.81
C ARG A 40 17.57 0.73 -13.46
N GLN A 41 17.98 1.36 -12.37
CA GLN A 41 17.80 0.83 -11.02
C GLN A 41 16.32 0.62 -10.70
N SER A 42 15.47 1.58 -11.06
CA SER A 42 14.01 1.50 -10.89
C SER A 42 13.40 0.33 -11.67
N LYS A 43 13.82 0.13 -12.93
CA LYS A 43 13.37 -1.01 -13.74
C LYS A 43 13.77 -2.35 -13.14
N GLN A 44 15.02 -2.48 -12.68
CA GLN A 44 15.50 -3.71 -12.05
C GLN A 44 14.73 -4.03 -10.77
N LEU A 45 14.45 -3.01 -9.94
CA LEU A 45 13.65 -3.19 -8.73
C LEU A 45 12.20 -3.61 -9.06
N LEU A 46 11.59 -3.00 -10.07
CA LEU A 46 10.23 -3.34 -10.50
C LEU A 46 10.17 -4.78 -11.03
N GLU A 47 11.17 -5.22 -11.79
CA GLU A 47 11.27 -6.60 -12.28
C GLU A 47 11.33 -7.61 -11.12
N LEU A 48 12.17 -7.34 -10.11
CA LEU A 48 12.24 -8.17 -8.89
C LEU A 48 10.89 -8.22 -8.14
N TYR A 49 10.18 -7.10 -8.06
CA TYR A 49 8.86 -7.06 -7.44
C TYR A 49 7.82 -7.88 -8.21
N LEU A 50 7.80 -7.76 -9.54
CA LEU A 50 6.92 -8.54 -10.41
C LEU A 50 7.23 -10.04 -10.34
N GLU A 51 8.51 -10.41 -10.27
CA GLU A 51 8.93 -11.80 -10.09
C GLU A 51 8.48 -12.36 -8.74
N ALA A 52 8.63 -11.60 -7.65
CA ALA A 52 8.13 -11.99 -6.33
C ALA A 52 6.61 -12.25 -6.35
N LEU A 53 5.82 -11.36 -6.94
CA LEU A 53 4.36 -11.55 -7.08
C LEU A 53 4.01 -12.79 -7.91
N LYS A 54 4.73 -13.05 -9.00
CA LYS A 54 4.52 -14.26 -9.81
C LYS A 54 4.84 -15.53 -9.02
N ASN A 55 5.89 -15.51 -8.21
CA ASN A 55 6.29 -16.62 -7.37
C ASN A 55 5.26 -16.87 -6.26
N GLU A 56 4.76 -15.83 -5.58
CA GLU A 56 3.68 -15.95 -4.59
C GLU A 56 2.39 -16.49 -5.21
N GLY A 57 1.99 -15.99 -6.40
CA GLY A 57 0.85 -16.53 -7.15
C GLY A 57 1.04 -17.97 -7.61
N SER A 58 2.27 -18.34 -8.01
CA SER A 58 2.61 -19.73 -8.36
C SER A 58 2.62 -20.65 -7.15
N ILE A 59 2.99 -20.17 -5.96
CA ILE A 59 2.92 -20.94 -4.71
C ILE A 59 1.45 -21.18 -4.34
N LEU A 60 0.59 -20.17 -4.44
CA LEU A 60 -0.86 -20.31 -4.22
C LEU A 60 -1.50 -21.28 -5.22
N SER A 61 -1.09 -21.25 -6.49
CA SER A 61 -1.57 -22.19 -7.52
C SER A 61 -1.09 -23.63 -7.30
N LYS A 62 0.16 -23.83 -6.83
CA LYS A 62 0.69 -25.18 -6.52
C LYS A 62 0.07 -25.78 -5.26
N VAL A 63 -0.28 -24.96 -4.26
CA VAL A 63 -1.02 -25.44 -3.08
C VAL A 63 -2.42 -25.92 -3.46
N ALA A 64 -3.05 -25.32 -4.47
CA ALA A 64 -4.36 -25.75 -4.96
C ALA A 64 -4.35 -27.06 -5.79
N GLU A 65 -3.22 -27.44 -6.41
CA GLU A 65 -3.12 -28.64 -7.25
C GLU A 65 -2.49 -29.86 -6.56
N SER A 66 -1.93 -29.71 -5.35
CA SER A 66 -1.26 -30.81 -4.64
C SER A 66 -2.14 -31.58 -3.64
N GLU A 67 -3.47 -31.47 -3.74
CA GLU A 67 -4.43 -32.30 -2.99
C GLU A 67 -5.17 -33.28 -3.90
N THR A 68 -4.47 -34.21 -4.55
CA THR A 68 -5.10 -35.41 -5.11
C THR A 68 -4.17 -36.63 -5.08
N VAL A 69 -4.00 -37.25 -3.91
CA VAL A 69 -3.82 -38.72 -3.82
C VAL A 69 -4.60 -39.25 -2.62
N PRO A 70 -5.56 -40.17 -2.81
CA PRO A 70 -6.33 -40.81 -1.74
C PRO A 70 -5.56 -42.03 -1.23
N GLY A 71 -5.42 -42.16 0.09
CA GLY A 71 -4.70 -43.32 0.64
C GLY A 71 -4.63 -43.42 2.15
N LYS A 72 -5.73 -43.94 2.71
CA LYS A 72 -5.73 -44.94 3.79
C LYS A 72 -5.50 -44.48 5.24
N GLU A 73 -6.62 -44.40 5.95
CA GLU A 73 -6.87 -45.03 7.26
C GLU A 73 -5.78 -44.85 8.33
N MET A 74 -5.95 -43.86 9.20
CA MET A 74 -5.59 -44.01 10.61
C MET A 74 -6.73 -43.55 11.50
N ASP A 75 -7.38 -44.59 12.00
CA ASP A 75 -8.29 -44.78 13.12
C ASP A 75 -8.17 -43.80 14.31
N VAL A 76 -9.36 -43.33 14.73
CA VAL A 76 -9.86 -42.98 16.07
C VAL A 76 -8.92 -42.29 17.06
N VAL A 77 -9.26 -41.03 17.40
CA VAL A 77 -9.63 -40.64 18.78
C VAL A 77 -10.71 -39.56 18.72
N ASP A 78 -11.93 -39.92 19.09
CA ASP A 78 -12.92 -38.99 19.62
C ASP A 78 -12.48 -38.60 21.04
N THR A 79 -12.08 -37.34 21.20
CA THR A 79 -12.14 -36.67 22.50
C THR A 79 -12.91 -35.39 22.31
N GLY A 80 -14.23 -35.51 22.44
CA GLY A 80 -15.12 -34.41 22.73
C GLY A 80 -14.55 -33.51 23.81
N THR A 81 -14.46 -32.23 23.49
CA THR A 81 -14.66 -31.16 24.45
C THR A 81 -15.43 -30.08 23.72
N SER A 82 -16.75 -30.15 23.86
CA SER A 82 -17.61 -28.98 23.74
C SER A 82 -17.13 -27.95 24.77
N SER A 83 -16.34 -26.99 24.33
CA SER A 83 -16.26 -25.70 25.01
C SER A 83 -17.04 -24.71 24.16
N THR A 84 -18.33 -24.63 24.45
CA THR A 84 -19.17 -23.45 24.20
C THR A 84 -18.50 -22.24 24.85
N GLY A 85 -17.67 -21.54 24.07
CA GLY A 85 -17.37 -20.14 24.30
C GLY A 85 -18.20 -19.37 23.29
N THR A 86 -19.20 -18.64 23.76
CA THR A 86 -19.99 -17.68 22.98
C THR A 86 -19.06 -16.72 22.25
N SER A 87 -18.69 -17.06 21.01
CA SER A 87 -18.01 -16.15 20.12
C SER A 87 -19.06 -15.10 19.74
N ALA A 88 -18.91 -13.90 20.28
CA ALA A 88 -19.59 -12.74 19.75
C ALA A 88 -19.20 -12.65 18.28
N LYS A 89 -20.07 -13.15 17.40
CA LYS A 89 -19.89 -13.10 15.95
C LYS A 89 -19.92 -11.64 15.56
N THR A 90 -18.75 -11.01 15.52
CA THR A 90 -18.57 -9.74 14.81
C THR A 90 -18.85 -9.97 13.34
N ALA A 91 -19.50 -9.02 12.67
CA ALA A 91 -19.79 -9.12 11.24
C ALA A 91 -18.54 -8.94 10.35
N LEU A 92 -17.39 -8.63 10.97
CA LEU A 92 -16.12 -8.36 10.32
C LEU A 92 -15.43 -9.65 9.86
N SER A 93 -14.80 -9.61 8.68
CA SER A 93 -14.04 -10.73 8.12
C SER A 93 -12.72 -10.97 8.87
N ASP A 94 -12.23 -12.21 8.87
CA ASP A 94 -10.98 -12.57 9.53
C ASP A 94 -9.78 -11.77 9.02
N HIS A 95 -9.78 -11.44 7.73
CA HIS A 95 -8.79 -10.56 7.11
C HIS A 95 -8.80 -9.16 7.74
N LEU A 96 -10.00 -8.58 7.93
CA LEU A 96 -10.16 -7.25 8.50
C LEU A 96 -9.65 -7.23 9.96
N LEU A 97 -9.99 -8.25 10.74
CA LEU A 97 -9.47 -8.41 12.10
C LEU A 97 -7.94 -8.55 12.14
N ALA A 98 -7.33 -9.24 11.18
CA ALA A 98 -5.88 -9.36 11.08
C ALA A 98 -5.21 -8.01 10.78
N VAL A 99 -5.80 -7.20 9.89
CA VAL A 99 -5.30 -5.84 9.57
C VAL A 99 -5.40 -4.93 10.79
N LEU A 100 -6.54 -4.95 11.49
CA LEU A 100 -6.76 -4.15 12.70
C LEU A 100 -5.77 -4.52 13.83
N LYS A 101 -5.45 -5.81 13.99
CA LYS A 101 -4.49 -6.28 15.01
C LYS A 101 -3.03 -6.04 14.64
N GLY A 102 -2.69 -6.17 13.36
CA GLY A 102 -1.29 -6.25 12.91
C GLY A 102 -0.62 -4.91 12.64
N LYS A 103 -1.38 -3.83 12.42
CA LYS A 103 -0.82 -2.54 11.99
C LYS A 103 -0.90 -1.47 13.07
N PRO A 104 0.08 -0.55 13.16
CA PRO A 104 0.07 0.53 14.15
C PRO A 104 -0.96 1.61 13.86
N VAL A 105 -1.36 1.78 12.59
CA VAL A 105 -2.34 2.77 12.12
C VAL A 105 -3.32 2.09 11.15
N PRO A 106 -4.18 1.20 11.66
CA PRO A 106 -5.05 0.36 10.83
C PRO A 106 -6.09 1.16 10.03
N GLU A 107 -6.54 2.32 10.51
CA GLU A 107 -7.52 3.20 9.85
C GLU A 107 -7.07 3.71 8.47
N LEU A 108 -5.76 3.85 8.26
CA LEU A 108 -5.21 4.25 6.96
C LEU A 108 -5.07 3.09 5.97
N CYS A 109 -5.17 1.85 6.45
CA CYS A 109 -4.94 0.64 5.66
C CYS A 109 -6.22 -0.01 5.14
N LEU A 110 -7.37 0.39 5.68
CA LEU A 110 -8.67 -0.08 5.26
C LEU A 110 -9.21 0.79 4.12
N ASP A 111 -10.00 0.19 3.24
CA ASP A 111 -10.78 0.94 2.25
C ASP A 111 -11.98 1.64 2.91
N SER A 112 -12.70 2.48 2.16
CA SER A 112 -13.83 3.23 2.72
C SER A 112 -15.00 2.32 3.14
N GLN A 113 -15.16 1.15 2.52
CA GLN A 113 -16.25 0.22 2.83
C GLN A 113 -15.94 -0.56 4.11
N ASP A 114 -14.72 -1.04 4.25
CA ASP A 114 -14.20 -1.69 5.45
C ASP A 114 -14.19 -0.73 6.64
N LEU A 115 -13.81 0.54 6.45
CA LEU A 115 -13.93 1.57 7.48
C LEU A 115 -15.37 1.76 7.94
N GLU A 116 -16.33 1.81 7.02
CA GLU A 116 -17.75 1.95 7.35
C GLU A 116 -18.28 0.74 8.15
N LEU A 117 -17.82 -0.47 7.83
CA LEU A 117 -18.15 -1.68 8.60
C LEU A 117 -17.59 -1.62 10.02
N VAL A 118 -16.34 -1.19 10.20
CA VAL A 118 -15.73 -1.03 11.53
C VAL A 118 -16.42 0.05 12.35
N VAL A 119 -16.81 1.16 11.73
CA VAL A 119 -17.52 2.26 12.41
C VAL A 119 -18.93 1.85 12.84
N LYS A 120 -19.61 0.99 12.06
CA LYS A 120 -20.96 0.49 12.37
C LYS A 120 -20.97 -0.67 13.37
N GLU A 121 -19.85 -1.35 13.56
CA GLU A 121 -19.74 -2.47 14.50
C GLU A 121 -19.93 -1.99 15.95
N ASP A 122 -20.52 -2.83 16.78
CA ASP A 122 -20.63 -2.53 18.21
C ASP A 122 -19.26 -2.55 18.89
N THR A 123 -18.96 -1.53 19.71
CA THR A 123 -17.66 -1.39 20.36
C THR A 123 -17.32 -2.57 21.29
N GLN A 124 -18.31 -3.21 21.93
CA GLN A 124 -18.06 -4.40 22.76
C GLN A 124 -17.77 -5.62 21.91
N ALA A 125 -18.47 -5.80 20.80
CA ALA A 125 -18.20 -6.86 19.83
C ALA A 125 -16.80 -6.70 19.20
N LEU A 126 -16.44 -5.48 18.81
CA LEU A 126 -15.12 -5.14 18.27
C LEU A 126 -13.99 -5.40 19.28
N ALA A 127 -14.18 -4.99 20.54
CA ALA A 127 -13.23 -5.26 21.62
C ALA A 127 -13.03 -6.77 21.85
N ALA A 128 -14.11 -7.55 21.85
CA ALA A 128 -14.06 -9.00 22.00
C ALA A 128 -13.35 -9.69 20.83
N ALA A 129 -13.64 -9.31 19.58
CA ALA A 129 -12.99 -9.89 18.41
C ALA A 129 -11.49 -9.51 18.32
N LEU A 130 -11.14 -8.30 18.75
CA LEU A 130 -9.77 -7.82 18.74
C LEU A 130 -8.95 -8.26 19.95
N ASN A 131 -9.58 -8.88 20.97
CA ASN A 131 -8.98 -9.11 22.29
C ASN A 131 -8.39 -7.81 22.87
N TRP A 132 -9.07 -6.69 22.65
CA TRP A 132 -8.67 -5.37 23.14
C TRP A 132 -9.57 -4.92 24.27
N ASP A 133 -9.10 -3.98 25.08
CA ASP A 133 -9.93 -3.28 26.05
C ASP A 133 -10.92 -2.34 25.35
N LYS A 134 -12.04 -2.04 26.02
CA LYS A 134 -13.10 -1.19 25.47
C LYS A 134 -12.59 0.19 25.08
N GLN A 135 -11.68 0.78 25.86
CA GLN A 135 -11.14 2.12 25.60
C GLN A 135 -10.29 2.15 24.33
N ARG A 136 -9.44 1.13 24.14
CA ARG A 136 -8.65 0.98 22.92
C ARG A 136 -9.51 0.70 21.69
N ALA A 137 -10.53 -0.14 21.81
CA ALA A 137 -11.46 -0.41 20.70
C ALA A 137 -12.27 0.85 20.33
N GLU A 138 -12.70 1.64 21.32
CA GLU A 138 -13.38 2.92 21.12
C GLU A 138 -12.47 3.94 20.42
N ALA A 139 -11.21 4.05 20.86
CA ALA A 139 -10.23 4.93 20.23
C ALA A 139 -9.97 4.55 18.77
N LEU A 140 -9.88 3.24 18.46
CA LEU A 140 -9.79 2.75 17.09
C LEU A 140 -11.01 3.16 16.26
N GLN A 141 -12.21 2.91 16.80
CA GLN A 141 -13.47 3.21 16.10
C GLN A 141 -13.60 4.72 15.80
N GLN A 142 -13.19 5.58 16.74
CA GLN A 142 -13.11 7.03 16.55
C GLN A 142 -12.09 7.42 15.47
N ALA A 143 -10.91 6.79 15.45
CA ALA A 143 -9.91 7.04 14.42
C ALA A 143 -10.41 6.63 13.02
N CYS A 144 -11.10 5.49 12.92
CA CYS A 144 -11.73 5.03 11.69
C CYS A 144 -12.83 6.00 11.20
N ASP A 145 -13.66 6.53 12.10
CA ASP A 145 -14.71 7.48 11.75
C ASP A 145 -14.15 8.82 11.26
N GLN A 146 -13.09 9.32 11.92
CA GLN A 146 -12.40 10.54 11.51
C GLN A 146 -11.77 10.39 10.12
N GLU A 147 -11.09 9.27 9.86
CA GLU A 147 -10.48 9.01 8.56
C GLU A 147 -11.53 8.85 7.46
N LEU A 148 -12.64 8.14 7.73
CA LEU A 148 -13.75 8.00 6.80
C LEU A 148 -14.36 9.37 6.46
N SER A 149 -14.63 10.19 7.47
CA SER A 149 -15.15 11.56 7.31
C SER A 149 -14.24 12.42 6.42
N LYS A 150 -12.92 12.34 6.65
CA LYS A 150 -11.91 13.07 5.86
C LYS A 150 -11.92 12.62 4.40
N ARG A 151 -11.97 11.31 4.13
CA ARG A 151 -12.04 10.77 2.76
C ARG A 151 -13.32 11.22 2.04
N LEU A 152 -14.46 11.19 2.73
CA LEU A 152 -15.74 11.67 2.19
C LEU A 152 -15.69 13.16 1.85
N GLN A 153 -15.12 13.99 2.73
CA GLN A 153 -14.94 15.42 2.48
C GLN A 153 -14.03 15.68 1.28
N GLN A 154 -12.94 14.92 1.12
CA GLN A 154 -12.06 15.03 -0.05
C GLN A 154 -12.79 14.72 -1.35
N VAL A 155 -13.61 13.66 -1.39
CA VAL A 155 -14.41 13.32 -2.57
C VAL A 155 -15.44 14.43 -2.87
N GLN A 156 -16.10 14.96 -1.84
CA GLN A 156 -17.10 16.02 -2.00
C GLN A 156 -16.50 17.33 -2.52
N THR A 157 -15.33 17.72 -2.00
CA THR A 157 -14.61 18.92 -2.47
C THR A 157 -14.17 18.76 -3.92
N LEU A 158 -13.60 17.62 -4.31
CA LEU A 158 -13.27 17.33 -5.71
C LEU A 158 -14.50 17.36 -6.62
N HIS A 159 -15.62 16.81 -6.17
CA HIS A 159 -16.87 16.87 -6.94
C HIS A 159 -17.36 18.31 -7.15
N SER A 160 -17.24 19.16 -6.11
CA SER A 160 -17.57 20.59 -6.16
C SER A 160 -16.64 21.38 -7.10
N LEU A 161 -15.34 21.06 -7.12
CA LEU A 161 -14.39 21.66 -8.07
C LEU A 161 -14.66 21.21 -9.51
N ARG A 162 -15.04 19.94 -9.70
CA ARG A 162 -15.39 19.40 -11.01
C ARG A 162 -16.66 20.04 -11.57
N SER A 163 -17.68 20.25 -10.75
CA SER A 163 -18.93 20.89 -11.19
C SER A 163 -18.70 22.35 -11.61
N THR A 164 -17.91 23.11 -10.84
CA THR A 164 -17.54 24.49 -11.19
C THR A 164 -16.66 24.59 -12.44
N SER A 165 -15.75 23.63 -12.66
CA SER A 165 -14.92 23.55 -13.87
C SER A 165 -15.75 23.26 -15.13
N LYS A 166 -16.73 22.33 -15.05
CA LYS A 166 -17.62 22.00 -16.17
C LYS A 166 -18.55 23.16 -16.56
N GLY A 167 -18.91 24.03 -15.61
CA GLY A 167 -19.75 25.21 -15.84
C GLY A 167 -19.06 26.37 -16.59
N LYS A 168 -17.73 26.35 -16.75
CA LYS A 168 -16.98 27.43 -17.43
C LYS A 168 -16.82 27.28 -18.95
N LYS A 169 -17.44 26.26 -19.57
CA LYS A 169 -17.32 26.00 -21.03
C LYS A 169 -18.41 26.61 -21.90
N THR A 170 -19.29 27.44 -21.34
CA THR A 170 -20.35 28.11 -22.12
C THR A 170 -20.26 29.61 -21.91
N LEU A 171 -19.55 30.28 -22.80
CA LEU A 171 -19.75 31.68 -23.16
C LEU A 171 -19.75 31.77 -24.70
N PRO A 172 -20.71 32.48 -25.30
CA PRO A 172 -20.82 32.69 -26.75
C PRO A 172 -19.73 33.60 -27.32
#